data_AF-A0A524M2M7-F1
#
_entry.id   AF-A0A524M2M7-F1
#
_cell.length_a   1.000
_cell.length_b   1.000
_cell.length_c   1.000
_cell.angle_alpha   90.00
_cell.angle_beta   90.00
_cell.angle_gamma   90.00
#
_symmetry.space_group_name_H-M   'P 1'
#
loop_
_entity.id
_entity.type
_entity.pdbx_description
1 polymer ?
#
loop_
_entity_poly.entity_id
_entity_poly.type
_entity_poly.pdbx_seq_one_letter_code
_entity_poly.pdbx_strand_id
1 'polypeptide(L)'
;MWLEIFLIPFFAVIILFVIFWIVHEGSRWQKHPQLGVFARIIQTSPKRAFLIFLVLTISTFPMAMLVMLGLWWDKYEIGPDKTDVVNVMLLMFLVLAFTVSILWGSFRTWRHAARAEAEEKVRMTD
;
A
#
# COMPACT_ATOMS: atom_id res chain seq x y z
N MET A 1 13.26 22.00 -2.66
CA MET A 1 13.21 21.78 -1.19
C MET A 1 11.88 21.16 -0.77
N TRP A 2 10.73 21.69 -1.23
CA TRP A 2 9.40 21.14 -0.91
C TRP A 2 9.16 19.77 -1.54
N LEU A 3 9.66 19.53 -2.75
CA LEU A 3 9.61 18.21 -3.36
C LEU A 3 10.28 17.16 -2.48
N GLU A 4 11.49 17.44 -2.00
CA GLU A 4 12.24 16.55 -1.10
C GLU A 4 11.48 16.29 0.20
N ILE A 5 10.91 17.35 0.80
CA ILE A 5 10.11 17.25 2.02
C ILE A 5 8.89 16.33 1.81
N PHE A 6 8.16 16.49 0.72
CA PHE A 6 6.98 15.66 0.44
C PHE A 6 7.31 14.25 -0.09
N LEU A 7 8.52 14.04 -0.62
CA LEU A 7 9.01 12.71 -0.99
C LEU A 7 9.21 11.81 0.23
N ILE A 8 9.62 12.36 1.39
CA ILE A 8 9.86 11.57 2.61
C ILE A 8 8.62 10.76 3.02
N PRO A 9 7.43 11.35 3.27
CA PRO A 9 6.25 10.58 3.65
C PRO A 9 5.74 9.68 2.53
N PHE A 10 5.92 10.07 1.25
CA PHE A 10 5.57 9.21 0.11
C PHE A 10 6.40 7.92 0.10
N PHE A 11 7.72 8.02 0.23
CA PHE A 11 8.59 6.86 0.34
C PHE A 11 8.32 6.05 1.60
N ALA A 12 7.98 6.68 2.73
CA ALA A 12 7.61 5.96 3.95
C ALA A 12 6.39 5.05 3.73
N VAL A 13 5.35 5.55 3.05
CA VAL A 13 4.17 4.75 2.70
C VAL A 13 4.53 3.59 1.77
N ILE A 14 5.36 3.83 0.75
CA ILE A 14 5.81 2.78 -0.19
C ILE A 14 6.64 1.72 0.54
N ILE A 15 7.59 2.13 1.39
CA ILE A 15 8.44 1.21 2.15
C ILE A 15 7.59 0.34 3.08
N LEU A 16 6.63 0.94 3.80
CA LEU A 16 5.69 0.18 4.63
C LEU A 16 4.85 -0.78 3.79
N PHE A 17 4.36 -0.34 2.63
CA PHE A 17 3.62 -1.17 1.70
C PHE A 17 4.42 -2.40 1.27
N VAL A 18 5.67 -2.20 0.86
CA VAL A 18 6.58 -3.27 0.43
C VAL A 18 6.90 -4.22 1.59
N ILE A 19 7.17 -3.71 2.79
CA ILE A 19 7.39 -4.55 3.99
C ILE A 19 6.17 -5.44 4.22
N PHE A 20 4.97 -4.85 4.25
CA PHE A 20 3.74 -5.60 4.46
C PHE A 20 3.46 -6.61 3.35
N TRP A 21 3.77 -6.28 2.10
CA TRP A 21 3.65 -7.21 0.99
C TRP A 21 4.59 -8.43 1.16
N ILE A 22 5.88 -8.19 1.43
CA ILE A 22 6.86 -9.26 1.63
C ILE A 22 6.49 -10.15 2.81
N VAL A 23 6.09 -9.55 3.95
CA VAL A 23 5.74 -10.34 5.13
C VAL A 23 4.41 -11.06 4.96
N HIS A 24 3.50 -10.59 4.10
CA HIS A 24 2.23 -11.26 3.85
C HIS A 24 2.41 -12.63 3.15
N GLU A 25 3.41 -12.78 2.28
CA GLU A 25 3.57 -14.01 1.47
C GLU A 25 4.25 -15.19 2.19
N GLY A 26 4.77 -15.03 3.42
CA GLY A 26 5.54 -16.09 4.09
C GLY A 26 5.33 -16.21 5.60
N SER A 27 4.82 -17.35 6.07
CA SER A 27 4.70 -17.65 7.52
C SER A 27 6.05 -17.66 8.25
N ARG A 28 7.15 -17.93 7.52
CA ARG A 28 8.53 -17.86 8.04
C ARG A 28 8.87 -16.51 8.67
N TRP A 29 8.24 -15.43 8.20
CA TRP A 29 8.53 -14.08 8.67
C TRP A 29 8.10 -13.83 10.11
N GLN A 30 7.15 -14.61 10.66
CA GLN A 30 6.68 -14.45 12.05
C GLN A 30 7.80 -14.62 13.09
N LYS A 31 8.82 -15.42 12.77
CA LYS A 31 9.97 -15.69 13.64
C LYS A 31 11.13 -14.71 13.42
N HIS A 32 11.04 -13.82 12.43
CA HIS A 32 12.12 -12.87 12.12
C HIS A 32 12.21 -11.80 13.22
N PRO A 33 13.43 -11.43 13.70
CA PRO A 33 13.59 -10.50 14.82
C PRO A 33 12.94 -9.13 14.59
N GLN A 34 13.12 -8.57 13.39
CA GLN A 34 12.63 -7.21 13.05
C GLN A 34 11.29 -7.24 12.29
N LEU A 35 11.19 -8.15 11.31
CA LEU A 35 10.03 -8.23 10.41
C LEU A 35 8.88 -9.04 11.01
N GLY A 36 9.13 -9.80 12.07
CA GLY A 36 8.12 -10.62 12.74
C GLY A 36 6.99 -9.80 13.35
N VAL A 37 7.24 -8.55 13.76
CA VAL A 37 6.18 -7.66 14.25
C VAL A 37 5.15 -7.40 13.14
N PHE A 38 5.62 -6.99 11.95
CA PHE A 38 4.76 -6.74 10.80
C PHE A 38 4.05 -8.00 10.32
N ALA A 39 4.77 -9.13 10.28
CA ALA A 39 4.21 -10.43 9.90
C ALA A 39 3.07 -10.84 10.82
N ARG A 40 3.26 -10.74 12.15
CA ARG A 40 2.21 -11.06 13.13
C ARG A 40 0.99 -10.17 13.01
N ILE A 41 1.18 -8.88 12.68
CA ILE A 41 0.08 -7.93 12.47
C ILE A 41 -0.74 -8.31 11.23
N ILE A 42 -0.09 -8.54 10.08
CA ILE A 42 -0.81 -8.73 8.82
C ILE A 42 -1.37 -10.14 8.66
N GLN A 43 -0.67 -11.15 9.17
CA GLN A 43 -1.06 -12.56 9.04
C GLN A 43 -2.07 -13.02 10.10
N THR A 44 -2.56 -12.13 10.98
CA THR A 44 -3.57 -12.51 11.99
C THR A 44 -4.87 -13.00 11.33
N SER A 45 -5.32 -12.32 10.27
CA SER A 45 -6.51 -12.71 9.52
C SER A 45 -6.52 -12.13 8.10
N PRO A 46 -7.19 -12.79 7.13
CA PRO A 46 -7.31 -12.28 5.77
C PRO A 46 -7.98 -10.89 5.71
N LYS A 47 -8.96 -10.63 6.58
CA LYS A 47 -9.62 -9.32 6.68
C LYS A 47 -8.65 -8.22 7.08
N ARG A 48 -7.77 -8.51 8.06
CA ARG A 48 -6.79 -7.53 8.55
C ARG A 48 -5.74 -7.22 7.48
N ALA A 49 -5.28 -8.23 6.76
CA ALA A 49 -4.40 -8.04 5.60
C ALA A 49 -5.02 -7.12 4.55
N PHE A 50 -6.27 -7.40 4.17
CA PHE A 50 -7.00 -6.57 3.21
C PHE A 50 -7.12 -5.11 3.68
N LEU A 51 -7.50 -4.88 4.94
CA LEU A 51 -7.64 -3.53 5.47
C LEU A 51 -6.32 -2.76 5.51
N ILE A 52 -5.21 -3.41 5.85
CA ILE A 52 -3.88 -2.78 5.84
C ILE A 52 -3.51 -2.34 4.43
N PHE A 53 -3.63 -3.24 3.44
CA PHE A 53 -3.35 -2.87 2.04
C PHE A 53 -4.32 -1.79 1.54
N LEU A 54 -5.59 -1.83 1.94
CA LEU A 54 -6.57 -0.82 1.55
C LEU A 54 -6.18 0.57 2.06
N VAL A 55 -5.85 0.68 3.35
CA VAL A 55 -5.44 1.94 3.97
C VAL A 55 -4.16 2.48 3.34
N LEU A 56 -3.17 1.61 3.10
CA LEU A 56 -1.92 2.03 2.49
C LEU A 56 -2.14 2.48 1.03
N THR A 57 -2.93 1.75 0.24
CA THR A 57 -3.29 2.15 -1.12
C THR A 57 -4.05 3.48 -1.13
N ILE A 58 -5.06 3.67 -0.28
CA ILE A 58 -5.77 4.96 -0.18
C ILE A 58 -4.80 6.07 0.21
N SER A 59 -3.86 5.81 1.10
CA SER A 59 -2.84 6.77 1.54
C SER A 59 -1.84 7.14 0.44
N THR A 60 -1.62 6.30 -0.57
CA THR A 60 -0.73 6.64 -1.70
C THR A 60 -1.27 7.79 -2.55
N PHE A 61 -2.59 7.96 -2.67
CA PHE A 61 -3.20 9.07 -3.44
C PHE A 61 -2.87 10.46 -2.88
N PRO A 62 -3.16 10.79 -1.61
CA PRO A 62 -2.82 12.10 -1.06
C PRO A 62 -1.31 12.31 -1.01
N MET A 63 -0.51 11.26 -0.76
CA MET A 63 0.96 11.40 -0.79
C MET A 63 1.47 11.71 -2.21
N ALA A 64 0.89 11.08 -3.24
CA ALA A 64 1.22 11.40 -4.63
C ALA A 64 0.84 12.86 -4.96
N MET A 65 -0.33 13.33 -4.52
CA MET A 65 -0.71 14.73 -4.68
C MET A 65 0.25 15.69 -3.98
N LEU A 66 0.74 15.36 -2.78
CA LEU A 66 1.73 16.17 -2.08
C LEU A 66 3.07 16.25 -2.82
N VAL A 67 3.55 15.16 -3.39
CA VAL A 67 4.78 15.17 -4.21
C VAL A 67 4.60 16.03 -5.46
N MET A 68 3.44 15.95 -6.13
CA MET A 68 3.12 16.86 -7.24
C MET A 68 3.10 18.32 -6.78
N LEU A 69 2.44 18.60 -5.65
CA LEU A 69 2.40 19.95 -5.08
C LEU A 69 3.81 20.46 -4.74
N GLY A 70 4.68 19.60 -4.23
CA GLY A 70 6.08 19.90 -3.96
C GLY A 70 6.86 20.34 -5.20
N LEU A 71 6.66 19.63 -6.31
CA LEU A 71 7.26 19.98 -7.59
C LEU A 71 6.82 21.37 -8.07
N TRP A 72 5.52 21.66 -7.95
CA TRP A 72 4.96 22.95 -8.31
C TRP A 72 5.42 24.08 -7.38
N TRP A 73 5.53 23.81 -6.08
CA TRP A 73 5.96 24.81 -5.10
C TRP A 73 7.44 25.17 -5.25
N ASP A 74 8.29 24.18 -5.53
CA ASP A 74 9.71 24.42 -5.77
C ASP A 74 9.97 25.27 -7.02
N LYS A 75 9.07 25.25 -8.00
CA LYS A 75 9.15 26.05 -9.22
C LYS A 75 8.00 27.07 -9.32
N TYR A 76 7.56 27.64 -8.20
CA TYR A 76 6.35 28.48 -8.15
C TYR A 76 6.40 29.69 -9.11
N GLU A 77 7.55 30.36 -9.23
CA GLU A 77 7.69 31.58 -10.04
C GLU A 77 7.82 31.31 -11.55
N ILE A 78 8.43 30.18 -11.92
CA ILE A 78 8.82 29.86 -13.30
C ILE A 78 7.90 28.77 -13.90
N GLY A 79 7.21 28.03 -13.05
CA GLY A 79 6.48 26.82 -13.40
C GLY A 79 7.42 25.61 -13.58
N PRO A 80 6.94 24.38 -13.31
CA PRO A 80 7.73 23.19 -13.55
C PRO A 80 7.85 22.85 -15.03
N ASP A 81 9.02 22.34 -15.40
CA ASP A 81 9.25 21.82 -16.75
C ASP A 81 8.30 20.65 -17.02
N LYS A 82 7.70 20.63 -18.22
CA LYS A 82 6.73 19.60 -18.60
C LYS A 82 7.30 18.19 -18.46
N THR A 83 8.58 18.03 -18.77
CA THR A 83 9.29 16.75 -18.65
C THR A 83 9.33 16.24 -17.21
N ASP A 84 9.61 17.12 -16.25
CA ASP A 84 9.66 16.75 -14.83
C ASP A 84 8.29 16.32 -14.32
N VAL A 85 7.25 17.08 -14.69
CA VAL A 85 5.85 16.78 -14.34
C VAL A 85 5.47 15.39 -14.87
N VAL A 86 5.76 15.10 -16.14
CA VAL A 86 5.45 13.81 -16.76
C VAL A 86 6.23 12.68 -16.08
N ASN A 87 7.52 12.86 -15.79
CA ASN A 87 8.34 11.84 -15.14
C ASN A 87 7.80 11.48 -13.75
N VAL A 88 7.43 12.48 -12.95
CA VAL A 88 6.84 12.27 -11.62
C VAL A 88 5.50 11.56 -11.73
N MET A 89 4.64 11.95 -12.68
CA MET A 89 3.35 11.30 -12.92
C MET A 89 3.51 9.83 -13.34
N LEU A 90 4.46 9.52 -14.23
CA LEU A 90 4.72 8.15 -14.67
C LEU A 90 5.16 7.25 -13.51
N LEU A 91 6.03 7.76 -12.64
CA LEU A 91 6.43 7.06 -11.41
C LEU A 91 5.24 6.81 -10.48
N MET A 92 4.36 7.80 -10.31
CA MET A 92 3.15 7.65 -9.50
C MET A 92 2.18 6.61 -10.08
N PHE A 93 1.97 6.63 -11.40
CA PHE A 93 1.14 5.63 -12.06
C PHE A 93 1.70 4.22 -11.91
N LEU A 94 3.02 4.06 -12.00
CA LEU A 94 3.68 2.77 -11.76
C LEU A 94 3.42 2.27 -10.34
N VAL A 95 3.61 3.13 -9.33
CA VAL A 95 3.35 2.79 -7.93
C VAL A 95 1.88 2.43 -7.71
N LEU A 96 0.96 3.24 -8.23
CA LEU A 96 -0.48 3.00 -8.09
C LEU A 96 -0.93 1.69 -8.77
N ALA A 97 -0.44 1.42 -9.98
CA ALA A 97 -0.75 0.17 -10.69
C ALA A 97 -0.32 -1.05 -9.86
N PHE A 98 0.86 -0.97 -9.24
CA PHE A 98 1.38 -2.02 -8.38
C PHE A 98 0.56 -2.19 -7.09
N THR A 99 0.25 -1.10 -6.38
CA THR A 99 -0.48 -1.17 -5.10
C THR A 99 -1.92 -1.63 -5.27
N VAL A 100 -2.59 -1.23 -6.36
CA VAL A 100 -3.94 -1.69 -6.71
C VAL A 100 -3.98 -3.19 -7.01
N SER A 101 -2.99 -3.70 -7.74
CA SER A 101 -2.89 -5.14 -8.05
C SER A 101 -2.79 -6.00 -6.77
N ILE A 102 -1.93 -5.59 -5.83
CA ILE A 102 -1.75 -6.30 -4.56
C ILE A 102 -2.99 -6.20 -3.66
N LEU A 103 -3.61 -5.01 -3.58
CA LEU A 103 -4.87 -4.82 -2.87
C LEU A 103 -5.95 -5.78 -3.38
N TRP A 104 -6.08 -5.90 -4.71
CA TRP A 104 -7.05 -6.80 -5.33
C TRP A 104 -6.79 -8.27 -4.99
N GLY A 105 -5.52 -8.69 -5.00
CA GLY A 105 -5.10 -10.01 -4.55
C GLY A 105 -5.53 -10.29 -3.10
N SER A 106 -5.26 -9.35 -2.18
CA SER A 106 -5.64 -9.46 -0.78
C SER A 106 -7.16 -9.50 -0.58
N PHE A 107 -7.91 -8.66 -1.32
CA PHE A 107 -9.37 -8.65 -1.31
C PHE A 107 -9.96 -10.01 -1.71
N ARG A 108 -9.42 -10.63 -2.78
CA ARG A 108 -9.88 -11.96 -3.22
C ARG A 108 -9.68 -13.02 -2.13
N THR A 109 -8.52 -13.02 -1.48
CA THR A 109 -8.21 -13.94 -0.37
C THR A 109 -9.17 -13.75 0.79
N TRP A 110 -9.42 -12.50 1.20
CA TRP A 110 -10.38 -12.19 2.26
C TRP A 110 -11.81 -12.64 1.89
N ARG A 111 -12.26 -12.34 0.68
CA ARG A 111 -13.61 -12.73 0.21
C ARG A 111 -13.81 -14.24 0.23
N HIS A 112 -12.81 -15.00 -0.17
CA HIS A 112 -12.88 -16.47 -0.14
C HIS A 112 -12.90 -17.02 1.27
N ALA A 113 -12.08 -16.48 2.18
CA ALA A 113 -12.11 -16.85 3.59
C ALA A 113 -13.47 -16.54 4.23
N ALA A 114 -14.03 -15.35 3.97
CA ALA A 114 -15.32 -14.96 4.51
C ALA A 114 -16.48 -15.85 4.01
N ARG A 115 -16.40 -16.36 2.78
CA ARG A 115 -17.37 -17.33 2.24
C ARG A 115 -17.24 -18.69 2.92
N ALA A 116 -16.02 -19.19 3.08
CA ALA A 116 -15.77 -20.46 3.76
C ALA A 116 -16.27 -20.44 5.21
N GLU A 117 -16.02 -19.35 5.95
CA GLU A 117 -16.55 -19.16 7.32
C GLU A 117 -18.09 -19.13 7.35
N ALA A 118 -18.74 -18.58 6.32
CA ALA A 118 -20.20 -18.55 6.24
C ALA A 118 -20.77 -19.95 5.93
N GLU A 119 -20.15 -20.70 5.02
CA GLU A 119 -20.54 -22.07 4.68
C GLU A 119 -20.40 -23.02 5.88
N GLU A 120 -19.32 -22.89 6.67
CA GLU A 120 -19.11 -23.69 7.87
C GLU A 120 -20.18 -23.42 8.95
N LYS A 121 -20.57 -22.16 9.13
CA LYS A 121 -21.63 -21.79 10.09
C LYS A 121 -22.98 -22.40 9.71
N VAL A 122 -23.33 -22.40 8.43
CA VAL A 122 -24.57 -23.03 7.96
C VAL A 122 -24.53 -24.53 8.26
N ARG A 123 -23.42 -25.22 7.94
CA ARG A 123 -23.27 -26.66 8.19
C ARG A 123 -23.31 -27.06 9.67
N MET A 124 -22.92 -26.18 10.59
CA MET A 124 -23.01 -26.46 12.04
C MET A 124 -24.41 -26.27 12.61
N THR A 125 -25.32 -25.64 11.84
CA THR A 125 -26.69 -25.32 12.28
C THR A 125 -27.72 -26.34 11.77
N ASP A 126 -27.36 -27.12 10.74
CA ASP A 126 -28.13 -28.26 10.19
C ASP A 126 -27.78 -29.59 10.90
#